data_AF-A0A953SMV9-F1
#
_entry.id   AF-A0A953SMV9-F1
#
_cell.length_a   1.000
_cell.length_b   1.000
_cell.length_c   1.000
_cell.angle_alpha   90.00
_cell.angle_beta   90.00
_cell.angle_gamma   90.00
#
_symmetry.space_group_name_H-M   'P 1'
#
loop_
_entity.id
_entity.type
_entity.pdbx_description
1 polymer ?
#
loop_
_entity_poly.entity_id
_entity_poly.type
_entity_poly.pdbx_seq_one_letter_code
_entity_poly.pdbx_strand_id
1 'polypeptide(L)'
;MKCPKCGKWSLMKFYICKNCGYKIDIKFEELVKRLTSENDDIFVSGMRDACSYTHSNKFYGVYAMEEAIKRKAKSENIDFYEPGFTYRSGIEYAEARSELLSLARKKGFLADVHLTQELISIWLAMYTHLDFNDLAEEIIEISKGLDEIHNFQLLYNQMHDTAVLNNNDVQRE
;
A
#
# COMPACT_ATOMS: atom_id res chain seq x y z
N MET A 1 -1.73 -17.86 -3.42
CA MET A 1 -1.84 -16.75 -4.38
C MET A 1 -2.35 -17.26 -5.74
N LYS A 2 -3.29 -16.55 -6.38
CA LYS A 2 -3.69 -16.80 -7.77
C LYS A 2 -2.60 -16.27 -8.70
N CYS A 3 -2.25 -17.02 -9.75
CA CYS A 3 -1.27 -16.54 -10.72
C CYS A 3 -1.86 -15.34 -11.50
N PRO A 4 -1.18 -14.18 -11.57
CA PRO A 4 -1.68 -13.00 -12.26
C PRO A 4 -1.83 -13.21 -13.77
N LYS A 5 -1.11 -14.17 -14.36
CA LYS A 5 -1.19 -14.48 -15.79
C LYS A 5 -2.32 -15.45 -16.14
N CYS A 6 -2.68 -16.38 -15.26
CA CYS A 6 -3.62 -17.45 -15.62
C CYS A 6 -4.78 -17.65 -14.63
N GLY A 7 -4.91 -16.80 -13.61
CA GLY A 7 -6.00 -16.82 -12.62
C GLY A 7 -6.06 -18.06 -11.72
N LYS A 8 -5.25 -19.10 -12.00
CA LYS A 8 -5.25 -20.36 -11.26
C LYS A 8 -4.48 -20.23 -9.95
N TRP A 9 -5.02 -20.81 -8.90
CA TRP A 9 -4.33 -21.01 -7.63
C TRP A 9 -3.11 -21.92 -7.86
N SER A 10 -1.92 -21.44 -7.48
CA SER A 10 -0.74 -22.29 -7.47
C SER A 10 0.03 -22.06 -6.16
N LEU A 11 0.41 -23.15 -5.51
CA LEU A 11 1.42 -23.14 -4.45
C LEU A 11 2.75 -22.73 -5.10
N MET A 12 3.11 -21.46 -4.98
CA MET A 12 4.36 -20.88 -5.49
C MET A 12 5.51 -21.38 -4.62
N LYS A 13 5.98 -22.61 -4.88
CA LYS A 13 7.15 -23.13 -4.15
C LYS A 13 8.48 -22.56 -4.67
N PHE A 14 8.47 -21.82 -5.79
CA PHE A 14 9.67 -21.25 -6.43
C PHE A 14 9.38 -20.01 -7.30
N TYR A 15 8.35 -19.22 -6.99
CA TYR A 15 8.03 -18.00 -7.77
C TYR A 15 7.71 -18.25 -9.26
N ILE A 16 7.47 -19.51 -9.67
CA ILE A 16 7.04 -19.90 -11.01
C ILE A 16 5.64 -20.52 -10.90
N CYS A 17 4.67 -19.94 -11.61
CA CYS A 17 3.35 -20.54 -11.74
C CYS A 17 3.48 -21.90 -12.43
N LYS A 18 3.14 -22.97 -11.71
CA LYS A 18 3.17 -24.35 -12.24
C LYS A 18 2.22 -24.56 -13.42
N ASN A 19 1.19 -23.72 -13.57
CA ASN A 19 0.18 -23.85 -14.63
C ASN A 19 0.56 -23.15 -15.94
N CYS A 20 1.36 -22.09 -15.91
CA CYS A 20 1.66 -21.29 -17.10
C CYS A 20 3.12 -20.89 -17.24
N GLY A 21 3.99 -21.35 -16.34
CA GLY A 21 5.42 -21.04 -16.32
C GLY A 21 5.76 -19.58 -16.00
N TYR A 22 4.77 -18.76 -15.59
CA TYR A 22 4.99 -17.37 -15.22
C TYR A 22 5.94 -17.27 -14.04
N LYS A 23 7.17 -16.80 -14.30
CA LYS A 23 8.14 -16.46 -13.26
C LYS A 23 7.81 -15.08 -12.72
N ILE A 24 7.85 -14.89 -11.40
CA ILE A 24 7.99 -13.56 -10.81
C ILE A 24 9.32 -13.05 -11.36
N ASP A 25 9.21 -12.02 -12.19
CA ASP A 25 10.30 -11.47 -13.00
C ASP A 25 11.36 -10.86 -12.07
N ILE A 26 12.64 -10.85 -12.47
CA ILE A 26 13.72 -10.14 -11.77
C ILE A 26 13.29 -8.69 -11.48
N LYS A 27 12.53 -8.10 -12.41
CA LYS A 27 11.91 -6.78 -12.28
C LYS A 27 10.97 -6.63 -11.08
N PHE A 28 10.31 -7.69 -10.64
CA PHE A 28 9.41 -7.64 -9.48
C PHE A 28 10.21 -7.57 -8.20
N GLU A 29 11.20 -8.45 -8.05
CA GLU A 29 12.09 -8.43 -6.89
C GLU A 29 12.91 -7.14 -6.81
N GLU A 30 13.35 -6.60 -7.96
CA GLU A 30 13.99 -5.27 -8.01
C GLU A 30 13.04 -4.16 -7.58
N LEU A 31 11.78 -4.19 -8.01
CA LEU A 31 10.78 -3.22 -7.58
C LEU A 31 10.52 -3.32 -6.07
N VAL A 32 10.28 -4.52 -5.55
CA VAL A 32 10.06 -4.74 -4.11
C VAL A 32 11.28 -4.28 -3.30
N LYS A 33 12.51 -4.58 -3.74
CA LYS A 33 13.73 -4.11 -3.04
C LYS A 33 13.78 -2.59 -2.93
N ARG A 34 13.41 -1.88 -3.99
CA ARG A 34 13.33 -0.41 -3.97
C ARG A 34 12.24 0.08 -3.02
N LEU A 35 11.07 -0.55 -3.03
CA LEU A 35 9.97 -0.24 -2.11
C LEU A 35 10.30 -0.54 -0.63
N THR A 36 11.24 -1.44 -0.37
CA THR A 36 11.74 -1.72 1.00
C THR A 36 12.95 -0.88 1.41
N SER A 37 13.50 -0.07 0.50
CA SER A 37 14.69 0.74 0.75
C SER A 37 14.46 1.81 1.82
N GLU A 38 15.45 2.02 2.67
CA GLU A 38 15.50 3.16 3.62
C GLU A 38 16.08 4.43 2.96
N ASN A 39 16.72 4.29 1.79
CA ASN A 39 17.16 5.42 0.99
C ASN A 39 15.94 6.02 0.25
N ASP A 40 15.69 7.31 0.50
CA ASP A 40 14.53 8.04 -0.01
C ASP A 40 14.45 8.08 -1.55
N ASP A 41 15.53 8.43 -2.23
CA ASP A 41 15.55 8.50 -3.71
C ASP A 41 15.19 7.15 -4.35
N ILE A 42 15.72 6.06 -3.77
CA ILE A 42 15.45 4.70 -4.23
C ILE A 42 14.00 4.32 -3.95
N PHE A 43 13.49 4.64 -2.77
CA PHE A 43 12.10 4.39 -2.38
C PHE A 43 11.12 5.14 -3.28
N VAL A 44 11.31 6.45 -3.44
CA VAL A 44 10.47 7.32 -4.28
C VAL A 44 10.49 6.86 -5.74
N SER A 45 11.65 6.44 -6.26
CA SER A 45 11.74 5.82 -7.59
C SER A 45 10.93 4.52 -7.68
N GLY A 46 11.02 3.66 -6.66
CA GLY A 46 10.23 2.43 -6.59
C GLY A 46 8.73 2.69 -6.56
N MET A 47 8.27 3.65 -5.74
CA MET A 47 6.87 4.04 -5.64
C MET A 47 6.31 4.54 -6.97
N ARG A 48 7.05 5.42 -7.66
CA ARG A 48 6.64 5.94 -8.98
C ARG A 48 6.44 4.82 -9.99
N ASP A 49 7.36 3.86 -10.03
CA ASP A 49 7.26 2.71 -10.92
C ASP A 49 6.08 1.81 -10.55
N ALA A 50 5.86 1.54 -9.25
CA ALA A 50 4.74 0.74 -8.77
C ALA A 50 3.39 1.31 -9.20
N CYS A 51 3.14 2.60 -8.93
CA CYS A 51 1.92 3.29 -9.35
C CYS A 51 1.75 3.31 -10.89
N SER A 52 2.85 3.50 -11.63
CA SER A 52 2.83 3.45 -13.10
C SER A 52 2.40 2.07 -13.63
N TYR A 53 2.90 1.00 -13.02
CA TYR A 53 2.50 -0.36 -13.39
C TYR A 53 1.02 -0.63 -13.09
N THR A 54 0.47 -0.09 -11.99
CA THR A 54 -0.97 -0.17 -11.66
C THR A 54 -1.82 0.46 -12.77
N HIS A 55 -1.49 1.69 -13.19
CA HIS A 55 -2.26 2.44 -14.21
C HIS A 55 -2.28 1.76 -15.59
N SER A 56 -1.40 0.80 -15.84
CA SER A 56 -1.42 -0.03 -17.06
C SER A 56 -2.42 -1.20 -17.03
N ASN A 57 -3.39 -1.18 -16.09
CA ASN A 57 -4.35 -2.27 -15.80
C ASN A 57 -3.68 -3.60 -15.46
N LYS A 58 -2.58 -3.54 -14.71
CA LYS A 58 -1.87 -4.71 -14.21
C LYS A 58 -1.79 -4.58 -12.70
N PHE A 59 -2.44 -5.48 -11.96
CA PHE A 59 -2.32 -5.65 -10.50
C PHE A 59 -0.86 -5.83 -10.00
N TYR A 60 0.12 -5.85 -10.91
CA TYR A 60 1.55 -5.96 -10.65
C TYR A 60 2.08 -4.90 -9.67
N GLY A 61 1.67 -3.62 -9.83
CA GLY A 61 2.09 -2.54 -8.94
C GLY A 61 1.59 -2.76 -7.51
N VAL A 62 0.29 -3.01 -7.36
CA VAL A 62 -0.36 -3.37 -6.08
C VAL A 62 0.30 -4.57 -5.43
N TYR A 63 0.54 -5.67 -6.17
CA TYR A 63 1.21 -6.85 -5.59
C TYR A 63 2.64 -6.58 -5.13
N ALA A 64 3.38 -5.69 -5.81
CA ALA A 64 4.72 -5.31 -5.37
C ALA A 64 4.66 -4.48 -4.07
N MET A 65 3.66 -3.61 -3.93
CA MET A 65 3.44 -2.86 -2.69
C MET A 65 3.01 -3.76 -1.53
N GLU A 66 2.08 -4.70 -1.76
CA GLU A 66 1.68 -5.70 -0.74
C GLU A 66 2.87 -6.53 -0.26
N GLU A 67 3.71 -7.00 -1.18
CA GLU A 67 4.91 -7.76 -0.87
C GLU A 67 5.93 -6.91 -0.09
N ALA A 68 6.13 -5.64 -0.47
CA ALA A 68 7.00 -4.73 0.26
C ALA A 68 6.48 -4.48 1.70
N ILE A 69 5.17 -4.31 1.87
CA ILE A 69 4.51 -4.18 3.18
C ILE A 69 4.77 -5.43 4.03
N LYS A 70 4.55 -6.63 3.48
CA LYS A 70 4.84 -7.91 4.17
C LYS A 70 6.28 -8.02 4.63
N ARG A 71 7.24 -7.66 3.77
CA ARG A 71 8.67 -7.70 4.09
C ARG A 71 9.05 -6.70 5.18
N LYS A 72 8.54 -5.45 5.11
CA LYS A 72 8.80 -4.44 6.13
C LYS A 72 8.14 -4.79 7.47
N ALA A 73 6.92 -5.33 7.45
CA ALA A 73 6.20 -5.81 8.62
C ALA A 73 6.75 -7.14 9.17
N LYS A 74 7.59 -7.84 8.39
CA LYS A 74 8.10 -9.19 8.69
C LYS A 74 6.96 -10.20 8.95
N SER A 75 5.86 -10.06 8.22
CA SER A 75 4.68 -10.92 8.32
C SER A 75 4.15 -11.27 6.93
N GLU A 76 3.97 -12.57 6.68
CA GLU A 76 3.34 -13.07 5.46
C GLU A 76 1.80 -13.03 5.52
N ASN A 77 1.25 -12.97 6.74
CA ASN A 77 -0.18 -13.00 7.01
C ASN A 77 -0.63 -11.60 7.42
N ILE A 78 -0.88 -10.77 6.42
CA ILE A 78 -1.41 -9.42 6.60
C ILE A 78 -2.78 -9.38 5.97
N ASP A 79 -3.75 -8.91 6.74
CA ASP A 79 -5.06 -8.55 6.23
C ASP A 79 -5.00 -7.11 5.71
N PHE A 80 -5.40 -6.91 4.46
CA PHE A 80 -5.40 -5.58 3.85
C PHE A 80 -6.81 -5.02 3.89
N TYR A 81 -6.93 -3.74 4.18
CA TYR A 81 -8.22 -3.09 4.24
C TYR A 81 -8.86 -2.98 2.86
N GLU A 82 -10.13 -3.40 2.76
CA GLU A 82 -10.96 -3.26 1.58
C GLU A 82 -11.96 -2.10 1.80
N PRO A 83 -11.73 -0.91 1.21
CA PRO A 83 -12.57 0.26 1.47
C PRO A 83 -14.02 0.03 1.04
N GLY A 84 -14.95 0.27 1.96
CA GLY A 84 -16.39 0.28 1.71
C GLY A 84 -16.98 1.69 1.58
N PHE A 85 -18.19 1.80 1.02
CA PHE A 85 -18.97 3.04 1.04
C PHE A 85 -19.60 3.24 2.42
N THR A 86 -18.96 4.03 3.28
CA THR A 86 -19.51 4.44 4.58
C THR A 86 -19.52 5.95 4.69
N TYR A 87 -20.66 6.53 5.08
CA TYR A 87 -20.74 7.94 5.46
C TYR A 87 -19.90 8.16 6.73
N ARG A 88 -19.00 9.14 6.69
CA ARG A 88 -18.13 9.54 7.80
C ARG A 88 -18.44 10.97 8.25
N SER A 89 -18.36 11.21 9.55
CA SER A 89 -18.52 12.51 10.21
C SER A 89 -17.18 13.23 10.36
N GLY A 90 -17.21 14.55 10.57
CA GLY A 90 -15.99 15.34 10.80
C GLY A 90 -15.27 15.02 12.13
N ILE A 91 -15.96 14.40 13.10
CA ILE A 91 -15.35 13.93 14.35
C ILE A 91 -14.46 12.71 14.08
N GLU A 92 -14.97 11.75 13.30
CA GLU A 92 -14.21 10.56 12.90
C GLU A 92 -12.92 10.93 12.15
N TYR A 93 -12.93 12.01 11.37
CA TYR A 93 -11.73 12.52 10.71
C TYR A 93 -10.65 12.99 11.71
N ALA A 94 -11.03 13.81 12.68
CA ALA A 94 -10.08 14.35 13.66
C ALA A 94 -9.49 13.25 14.55
N GLU A 95 -10.33 12.27 14.92
CA GLU A 95 -9.91 11.07 15.63
C GLU A 95 -8.95 10.23 14.79
N ALA A 96 -9.27 9.98 13.51
CA ALA A 96 -8.41 9.22 12.61
C ALA A 96 -7.03 9.87 12.43
N ARG A 97 -6.96 11.18 12.21
CA ARG A 97 -5.68 11.91 12.12
C ARG A 97 -4.89 11.80 13.42
N SER A 98 -5.54 11.98 14.57
CA SER A 98 -4.89 11.87 15.88
C SER A 98 -4.28 10.48 16.11
N GLU A 99 -5.02 9.43 15.75
CA GLU A 99 -4.55 8.05 15.86
C GLU A 99 -3.41 7.74 14.87
N LEU A 100 -3.48 8.24 13.63
CA LEU A 100 -2.36 8.12 12.68
C LEU A 100 -1.07 8.76 13.22
N LEU A 101 -1.16 9.96 13.81
CA LEU A 101 -0.01 10.62 14.43
C LEU A 101 0.49 9.87 15.67
N SER A 102 -0.42 9.27 16.45
CA SER A 102 -0.10 8.41 17.59
C SER A 102 0.66 7.16 17.15
N LEU A 103 0.24 6.51 16.06
CA LEU A 103 0.92 5.37 15.44
C LEU A 103 2.30 5.77 14.90
N ALA A 104 2.41 6.87 14.15
CA ALA A 104 3.67 7.39 13.64
C ALA A 104 4.69 7.65 14.76
N ARG A 105 4.25 8.27 15.88
CA ARG A 105 5.10 8.52 17.05
C ARG A 105 5.66 7.23 17.65
N LYS A 106 4.90 6.14 17.60
CA LYS A 106 5.27 4.82 18.12
C LYS A 106 5.97 3.93 17.08
N LYS A 107 6.14 4.43 15.85
CA LYS A 107 6.61 3.66 14.69
C LYS A 107 5.76 2.41 14.41
N GLY A 108 4.44 2.60 14.43
CA GLY A 108 3.44 1.55 14.55
C GLY A 108 2.64 1.23 13.28
N PHE A 109 2.87 1.92 12.16
CA PHE A 109 2.00 1.75 10.96
C PHE A 109 1.97 0.32 10.41
N LEU A 110 3.05 -0.44 10.56
CA LEU A 110 3.12 -1.83 10.10
C LEU A 110 2.83 -2.86 11.21
N ALA A 111 2.59 -2.42 12.44
CA ALA A 111 2.22 -3.32 13.54
C ALA A 111 0.79 -3.84 13.40
N ASP A 112 -0.12 -2.99 12.92
CA ASP A 112 -1.48 -3.33 12.53
C ASP A 112 -1.82 -2.63 11.21
N VAL A 113 -1.53 -3.32 10.11
CA VAL A 113 -1.71 -2.80 8.75
C VAL A 113 -3.18 -2.53 8.46
N HIS A 114 -4.08 -3.43 8.85
CA HIS A 114 -5.51 -3.28 8.57
C HIS A 114 -6.06 -2.04 9.26
N LEU A 115 -5.81 -1.88 10.58
CA LEU A 115 -6.24 -0.70 11.33
C LEU A 115 -5.66 0.59 10.74
N THR A 116 -4.36 0.59 10.42
CA THR A 116 -3.71 1.78 9.85
C THR A 116 -4.37 2.19 8.54
N GLN A 117 -4.66 1.22 7.67
CA GLN A 117 -5.34 1.46 6.41
C GLN A 117 -6.79 1.93 6.60
N GLU A 118 -7.52 1.37 7.56
CA GLU A 118 -8.85 1.86 7.92
C GLU A 118 -8.80 3.35 8.32
N LEU A 119 -7.87 3.73 9.19
CA LEU A 119 -7.67 5.12 9.61
C LEU A 119 -7.30 6.03 8.45
N ILE A 120 -6.39 5.59 7.56
CA ILE A 120 -6.08 6.29 6.30
C ILE A 120 -7.36 6.52 5.51
N SER A 121 -8.21 5.50 5.34
CA SER A 121 -9.45 5.63 4.55
C SER A 121 -10.44 6.64 5.13
N ILE A 122 -10.58 6.67 6.46
CA ILE A 122 -11.47 7.60 7.16
C ILE A 122 -10.96 9.03 6.96
N TRP A 123 -9.66 9.23 7.14
CA TRP A 123 -9.03 10.52 6.98
C TRP A 123 -9.09 11.01 5.52
N LEU A 124 -8.95 10.13 4.53
CA LEU A 124 -9.08 10.46 3.12
C LEU A 124 -10.51 10.82 2.68
N ALA A 125 -11.55 10.36 3.37
CA ALA A 125 -12.94 10.51 2.91
C ALA A 125 -13.45 11.97 2.87
N MET A 126 -12.73 12.92 3.47
CA MET A 126 -13.10 14.34 3.60
C MET A 126 -12.28 15.28 2.70
N TYR A 127 -11.60 14.74 1.68
CA TYR A 127 -10.36 15.28 1.13
C TYR A 127 -10.38 16.61 0.35
N THR A 128 -9.30 17.38 0.57
CA THR A 128 -8.59 18.19 -0.43
C THR A 128 -7.11 17.78 -0.52
N HIS A 129 -6.43 17.98 -1.66
CA HIS A 129 -5.01 17.61 -1.84
C HIS A 129 -4.02 18.27 -0.85
N LEU A 130 -4.40 19.39 -0.23
CA LEU A 130 -3.56 20.11 0.74
C LEU A 130 -3.38 19.31 2.04
N ASP A 131 -4.38 18.53 2.42
CA ASP A 131 -4.36 17.77 3.68
C ASP A 131 -3.28 16.66 3.67
N PHE A 132 -2.88 16.14 2.50
CA PHE A 132 -1.84 15.12 2.39
C PHE A 132 -0.47 15.57 2.84
N ASN A 133 -0.05 16.74 2.34
CA ASN A 133 1.29 17.23 2.58
C ASN A 133 1.45 17.61 4.05
N ASP A 134 0.43 18.24 4.63
CA ASP A 134 0.42 18.61 6.05
C ASP A 134 0.57 17.37 6.95
N LEU A 135 -0.23 16.32 6.71
CA LEU A 135 -0.11 15.07 7.48
C LEU A 135 1.26 14.39 7.26
N ALA A 136 1.77 14.39 6.03
CA ALA A 136 3.07 13.81 5.72
C ALA A 136 4.21 14.52 6.47
N GLU A 137 4.20 15.85 6.51
CA GLU A 137 5.16 16.66 7.26
C GLU A 137 5.09 16.38 8.77
N GLU A 138 3.88 16.30 9.34
CA GLU A 138 3.69 15.95 10.74
C GLU A 138 4.20 14.55 11.09
N ILE A 139 3.98 13.57 10.21
CA ILE A 139 4.50 12.20 10.38
C ILE A 139 6.03 12.22 10.41
N ILE A 140 6.69 12.95 9.49
CA ILE A 140 8.15 13.06 9.45
C ILE A 140 8.67 13.70 10.74
N GLU A 141 8.06 14.81 11.17
CA GLU A 141 8.47 15.52 12.39
C GLU A 141 8.35 14.64 13.64
N ILE A 142 7.22 13.95 13.79
CA ILE A 142 6.92 13.21 15.03
C ILE A 142 7.64 11.87 15.13
N SER A 143 7.86 11.20 13.99
CA SER A 143 8.56 9.91 13.92
C SER A 143 10.08 10.06 13.95
N LYS A 144 10.59 11.28 13.70
CA LYS A 144 12.01 11.63 13.64
C LYS A 144 12.76 10.79 12.61
N GLY A 145 12.20 10.64 11.42
CA GLY A 145 12.80 9.87 10.33
C GLY A 145 11.87 9.68 9.14
N LEU A 146 12.39 9.05 8.08
CA LEU A 146 11.64 8.82 6.84
C LEU A 146 10.89 7.46 6.82
N ASP A 147 11.25 6.54 7.72
CA ASP A 147 10.68 5.18 7.69
C ASP A 147 9.16 5.16 7.81
N GLU A 148 8.59 5.95 8.73
CA GLU A 148 7.14 5.96 8.94
C GLU A 148 6.40 6.66 7.81
N ILE A 149 6.99 7.69 7.18
CA ILE A 149 6.36 8.28 6.00
C ILE A 149 6.43 7.33 4.79
N HIS A 150 7.50 6.55 4.64
CA HIS A 150 7.56 5.49 3.63
C HIS A 150 6.51 4.40 3.88
N ASN A 151 6.33 3.98 5.13
CA ASN A 151 5.28 3.02 5.53
C ASN A 151 3.89 3.57 5.22
N PHE A 152 3.61 4.81 5.62
CA PHE A 152 2.36 5.49 5.34
C PHE A 152 2.08 5.58 3.83
N GLN A 153 3.06 6.01 3.03
CA GLN A 153 2.94 6.12 1.58
C GLN A 153 2.71 4.76 0.90
N LEU A 154 3.37 3.70 1.37
CA LEU A 154 3.13 2.34 0.87
C LEU A 154 1.68 1.90 1.12
N LEU A 155 1.20 2.05 2.35
CA LEU A 155 -0.14 1.65 2.75
C LEU A 155 -1.20 2.45 1.99
N TYR A 156 -1.03 3.77 1.91
CA TYR A 156 -1.91 4.69 1.19
C TYR A 156 -2.02 4.30 -0.29
N ASN A 157 -0.89 4.20 -0.99
CA ASN A 157 -0.90 3.94 -2.44
C ASN A 157 -1.40 2.52 -2.75
N GLN A 158 -1.08 1.52 -1.92
CA GLN A 158 -1.63 0.17 -2.10
C GLN A 158 -3.16 0.17 -2.03
N MET A 159 -3.75 0.88 -1.06
CA MET A 159 -5.22 0.99 -0.95
C MET A 159 -5.82 1.76 -2.13
N HIS A 160 -5.27 2.93 -2.43
CA HIS A 160 -5.77 3.82 -3.48
C HIS A 160 -5.79 3.10 -4.84
N ASP A 161 -4.67 2.48 -5.21
CA ASP A 161 -4.52 1.78 -6.47
C ASP A 161 -5.43 0.54 -6.56
N THR A 162 -5.63 -0.17 -5.44
CA THR A 162 -6.59 -1.28 -5.36
C THR A 162 -8.02 -0.80 -5.62
N ALA A 163 -8.43 0.30 -5.00
CA ALA A 163 -9.76 0.88 -5.20
C ALA A 163 -9.98 1.34 -6.66
N VAL A 164 -8.97 1.98 -7.27
CA VAL A 164 -9.03 2.41 -8.67
C VAL A 164 -9.19 1.22 -9.63
N LEU A 165 -8.43 0.14 -9.41
CA LEU A 165 -8.55 -1.07 -10.24
C LEU A 165 -9.92 -1.72 -10.11
N ASN A 166 -10.44 -1.86 -8.88
CA ASN A 166 -11.76 -2.47 -8.65
C ASN A 166 -12.89 -1.66 -9.29
N ASN A 167 -12.85 -0.33 -9.24
CA ASN A 167 -13.85 0.53 -9.88
C ASN A 167 -13.83 0.44 -11.42
N ASN A 168 -12.65 0.27 -12.02
CA ASN A 168 -12.51 0.12 -13.47
C ASN A 168 -13.00 -1.24 -13.99
N ASP A 169 -12.94 -2.29 -13.18
CA ASP A 169 -13.47 -3.60 -13.53
C ASP A 169 -15.02 -3.60 -13.51
N VAL A 170 -15.65 -2.92 -12.54
CA VAL A 170 -17.11 -2.77 -12.45
C VAL A 170 -17.70 -2.01 -13.65
N GLN A 171 -16.96 -1.07 -14.26
CA GLN A 171 -17.43 -0.31 -15.43
C GLN A 171 -17.34 -1.08 -16.76
N ARG A 172 -16.74 -2.28 -16.76
CA ARG A 172 -16.56 -3.12 -17.97
C ARG A 172 -17.52 -4.31 -18.05
N GLU A 173 -18.32 -4.53 -17.03
CA GLU A 173 -19.41 -5.51 -16.97
C GLU A 173 -20.75 -4.89 -17.41
#